data_AF-A0A950KG11-F1
#
_entry.id   AF-A0A950KG11-F1
#
_cell.length_a   1.000
_cell.length_b   1.000
_cell.length_c   1.000
_cell.angle_alpha   90.00
_cell.angle_beta   90.00
_cell.angle_gamma   90.00
#
_symmetry.space_group_name_H-M   'P 1'
#
loop_
_entity.id
_entity.type
_entity.pdbx_description
1 polymer ?
#
loop_
_entity_poly.entity_id
_entity_poly.type
_entity_poly.pdbx_seq_one_letter_code
_entity_poly.pdbx_strand_id
1 'polypeptide(L)'
;MNPADLSVQPSSQPKPADNPREELHVQPSAPEQVYTWLRMEPSLTSAVLAKTEEELLGGLAALMRNKVEIENAVRRLAQVLTETGQAQKELERVRQQVRQAEDELATRMDEQQRVKEQLLESQALLRVRQEQAAEYRGVWTSLQADAERVRGELAQLHTQIRTPQPDPAAVAGMEERLAQVRTEVDSARQEKAALETEVRQLGEQRNRLSGEVADLRREVDERQAALQALKREMEGLNAQALTGRTVLESYAAQLRDAEAVATRADEKSIGLPLWFGQPLPPVAKSFDPYRLESEFFSDEPLDARVVTELVAKLPGLDGCLVVQNRGPVLASRLAEHYYEQLRVPNRDYSLLFGRLPNRRDDLRMPEGRVAIYQLENGFMAVTQADHIFMITTSGQPRLKPGMPHKLVTIARELAKMYLPQA
;
A
#
# COMPACT_ATOMS: atom_id res chain seq x y z
N MET A 1 7.39 -24.71 -25.04
CA MET A 1 8.11 -23.55 -24.49
C MET A 1 8.50 -23.91 -23.06
N ASN A 2 9.80 -23.92 -22.76
CA ASN A 2 10.33 -24.14 -21.40
C ASN A 2 9.93 -23.00 -20.48
N PRO A 3 9.66 -23.30 -19.20
CA PRO A 3 10.01 -22.41 -18.11
C PRO A 3 11.12 -23.02 -17.25
N ALA A 4 12.22 -22.26 -17.22
CA ALA A 4 13.30 -22.30 -16.24
C ALA A 4 12.72 -22.13 -14.82
N ASP A 5 13.08 -22.99 -13.86
CA ASP A 5 14.28 -22.87 -13.02
C ASP A 5 14.16 -21.72 -12.01
N LEU A 6 13.76 -22.05 -10.77
CA LEU A 6 14.07 -21.28 -9.56
C LEU A 6 14.02 -22.23 -8.36
N SER A 7 15.19 -22.75 -8.03
CA SER A 7 15.53 -23.47 -6.80
C SER A 7 15.14 -22.68 -5.56
N VAL A 8 14.36 -23.32 -4.67
CA VAL A 8 14.09 -22.84 -3.30
C VAL A 8 15.14 -23.47 -2.39
N GLN A 9 16.00 -22.64 -1.81
CA GLN A 9 16.93 -23.06 -0.74
C GLN A 9 16.18 -23.29 0.59
N PRO A 10 16.59 -24.28 1.40
CA PRO A 10 15.96 -24.54 2.68
C PRO A 10 16.40 -23.57 3.78
N SER A 11 15.41 -23.14 4.55
CA SER A 11 15.47 -22.33 5.76
C SER A 11 16.56 -22.79 6.73
N SER A 12 17.51 -21.90 7.00
CA SER A 12 18.53 -22.06 8.05
C SER A 12 17.86 -21.89 9.42
N GLN A 13 17.86 -22.95 10.23
CA GLN A 13 17.50 -22.87 11.65
C GLN A 13 18.53 -22.02 12.41
N PRO A 14 18.11 -21.12 13.32
CA PRO A 14 19.05 -20.49 14.23
C PRO A 14 19.49 -21.49 15.31
N LYS A 15 20.81 -21.71 15.38
CA LYS A 15 21.50 -22.43 16.46
C LYS A 15 21.19 -21.77 17.83
N PRO A 16 21.00 -22.55 18.90
CA PRO A 16 21.03 -22.02 20.25
C PRO A 16 22.48 -21.61 20.58
N ALA A 17 22.68 -20.33 20.91
CA ALA A 17 23.97 -19.84 21.37
C ALA A 17 24.17 -20.29 22.83
N ASP A 18 25.23 -21.07 23.03
CA ASP A 18 25.77 -21.43 24.34
C ASP A 18 26.08 -20.17 25.14
N ASN A 19 25.55 -20.13 26.37
CA ASN A 19 25.78 -19.08 27.34
C ASN A 19 27.02 -19.46 28.17
N PRO A 20 28.18 -18.80 28.03
CA PRO A 20 29.28 -19.03 28.96
C PRO A 20 28.91 -18.39 30.30
N ARG A 21 28.80 -19.23 31.34
CA ARG A 21 28.83 -18.80 32.73
C ARG A 21 30.22 -18.20 33.00
N GLU A 22 30.33 -16.88 32.92
CA GLU A 22 31.48 -16.17 33.50
C GLU A 22 31.29 -16.08 35.02
N GLU A 23 32.07 -16.90 35.72
CA GLU A 23 32.31 -16.82 37.16
C GLU A 23 33.04 -15.51 37.46
N LEU A 24 32.31 -14.49 37.92
CA LEU A 24 32.90 -13.26 38.43
C LEU A 24 33.55 -13.53 39.79
N HIS A 25 34.87 -13.69 39.74
CA HIS A 25 35.78 -13.71 40.88
C HIS A 25 35.76 -12.31 41.55
N VAL A 26 35.05 -12.19 42.67
CA VAL A 26 35.03 -10.98 43.50
C VAL A 26 36.27 -10.98 44.39
N GLN A 27 37.26 -10.13 44.04
CA GLN A 27 38.32 -9.74 44.96
C GLN A 27 37.80 -8.65 45.92
N PRO A 28 37.97 -8.80 47.24
CA PRO A 28 37.64 -7.75 48.20
C PRO A 28 38.87 -6.86 48.41
N SER A 29 38.80 -5.62 47.94
CA SER A 29 39.76 -4.56 48.31
C SER A 29 38.99 -3.29 48.66
N ALA A 30 38.45 -3.28 49.88
CA ALA A 30 37.94 -2.08 50.52
C ALA A 30 39.08 -1.41 51.30
N PRO A 31 39.41 -0.15 51.03
CA PRO A 31 40.02 0.71 52.04
C PRO A 31 38.91 1.20 52.99
N GLU A 32 39.12 1.01 54.29
CA GLU A 32 38.29 1.56 55.38
C GLU A 32 38.22 3.09 55.27
N GLN A 33 37.23 3.59 54.53
CA GLN A 33 36.77 4.97 54.68
C GLN A 33 35.93 5.03 55.95
N VAL A 34 36.60 5.41 57.02
CA VAL A 34 36.01 5.81 58.29
C VAL A 34 34.88 6.81 58.00
N TYR A 35 33.64 6.33 58.14
CA TYR A 35 32.41 7.06 57.93
C TYR A 35 32.34 8.30 58.83
N THR A 36 32.66 9.47 58.29
CA THR A 36 32.65 10.76 58.97
C THR A 36 31.25 11.26 59.37
N TRP A 37 30.17 10.60 58.90
CA TRP A 37 28.79 10.92 59.31
C TRP A 37 28.41 10.37 60.71
N LEU A 38 29.24 9.52 61.33
CA LEU A 38 29.05 9.04 62.70
C LEU A 38 29.36 10.08 63.81
N ARG A 39 29.74 11.32 63.45
CA ARG A 39 29.93 12.43 64.40
C ARG A 39 28.85 13.51 64.34
N MET A 40 27.81 13.33 63.53
CA MET A 40 26.67 14.24 63.52
C MET A 40 25.78 13.99 64.74
N GLU A 41 25.13 15.04 65.28
CA GLU A 41 24.11 14.86 66.33
C GLU A 41 23.05 13.83 65.87
N PRO A 42 22.58 12.94 66.76
CA PRO A 42 21.59 11.91 66.44
C PRO A 42 20.31 12.43 65.75
N SER A 43 19.94 13.67 66.01
CA SER A 43 18.81 14.38 65.40
C SER A 43 19.01 14.63 63.90
N LEU A 44 20.24 14.96 63.51
CA LEU A 44 20.64 15.33 62.15
C LEU A 44 20.86 14.10 61.27
N THR A 45 21.42 13.01 61.83
CA THR A 45 21.49 11.71 61.14
C THR A 45 20.11 11.12 60.89
N SER A 46 19.19 11.20 61.86
CA SER A 46 17.80 10.78 61.67
C SER A 46 17.09 11.58 60.57
N ALA A 47 17.27 12.91 60.53
CA ALA A 47 16.66 13.76 59.50
C ALA A 47 17.21 13.48 58.10
N VAL A 48 18.52 13.28 57.96
CA VAL A 48 19.14 12.92 56.67
C VAL A 48 18.66 11.54 56.22
N LEU A 49 18.64 10.55 57.11
CA LEU A 49 18.14 9.21 56.80
C LEU A 49 16.68 9.24 56.36
N ALA A 50 15.81 9.94 57.10
CA ALA A 50 14.40 10.08 56.75
C ALA A 50 14.20 10.75 55.39
N LYS A 51 14.97 11.80 55.08
CA LYS A 51 14.91 12.46 53.78
C LYS A 51 15.42 11.57 52.65
N THR A 52 16.51 10.83 52.86
CA THR A 52 17.00 9.88 51.86
C THR A 52 16.01 8.73 51.63
N GLU A 53 15.33 8.28 52.69
CA GLU A 53 14.29 7.26 52.58
C GLU A 53 13.08 7.79 51.78
N GLU A 54 12.64 9.03 52.04
CA GLU A 54 11.57 9.68 51.28
C GLU A 54 11.94 9.84 49.79
N GLU A 55 13.15 10.28 49.49
CA GLU A 55 13.65 10.41 48.12
C GLU A 55 13.76 9.05 47.41
N LEU A 56 14.23 8.00 48.10
CA LEU A 56 14.30 6.64 47.57
C LEU A 56 12.91 6.04 47.33
N LEU A 57 11.97 6.22 48.26
CA LEU A 57 10.58 5.78 48.10
C LEU A 57 9.88 6.54 46.97
N GLY A 58 10.14 7.84 46.84
CA GLY A 58 9.66 8.66 45.72
C GLY A 58 10.22 8.20 44.38
N GLY A 59 11.52 7.91 44.32
CA GLY A 59 12.20 7.36 43.15
C GLY A 59 11.66 5.98 42.75
N LEU A 60 11.48 5.08 43.72
CA LEU A 60 10.88 3.77 43.49
C LEU A 60 9.43 3.90 42.98
N ALA A 61 8.63 4.81 43.55
CA ALA A 61 7.26 5.06 43.10
C ALA A 61 7.20 5.62 41.67
N ALA A 62 8.15 6.47 41.27
CA ALA A 62 8.27 6.94 39.90
C ALA A 62 8.71 5.83 38.95
N LEU A 63 9.66 4.98 39.36
CA LEU A 63 10.11 3.83 38.58
C LEU A 63 8.98 2.81 38.38
N MET A 64 8.19 2.52 39.43
CA MET A 64 7.01 1.66 39.32
C MET A 64 5.97 2.23 38.37
N ARG A 65 5.71 3.55 38.40
CA ARG A 65 4.81 4.21 37.44
C ARG A 65 5.32 4.09 36.00
N ASN A 66 6.58 4.42 35.76
CA ASN A 66 7.21 4.28 34.44
C ASN A 66 7.16 2.82 33.95
N LYS A 67 7.42 1.85 34.83
CA LYS A 67 7.32 0.42 34.49
C LYS A 67 5.91 0.05 34.05
N VAL A 68 4.88 0.49 34.78
CA VAL A 68 3.48 0.24 34.42
C VAL A 68 3.12 0.93 33.09
N GLU A 69 3.60 2.14 32.85
CA GLU A 69 3.39 2.85 31.58
C GLU A 69 4.06 2.14 30.41
N ILE A 70 5.29 1.64 30.58
CA ILE A 70 6.00 0.84 29.58
C ILE A 70 5.26 -0.47 29.32
N GLU A 71 4.84 -1.19 30.35
CA GLU A 71 4.06 -2.43 30.21
C GLU A 71 2.74 -2.17 29.46
N ASN A 72 2.06 -1.06 29.75
CA ASN A 72 0.85 -0.66 29.04
C ASN A 72 1.14 -0.29 27.57
N ALA A 73 2.23 0.42 27.30
CA ALA A 73 2.66 0.75 25.94
C ALA A 73 3.00 -0.51 25.13
N VAL A 74 3.70 -1.47 25.74
CA VAL A 74 4.02 -2.77 25.13
C VAL A 74 2.74 -3.56 24.81
N ARG A 75 1.75 -3.58 25.71
CA ARG A 75 0.45 -4.23 25.45
C ARG A 75 -0.30 -3.56 24.28
N ARG A 76 -0.31 -2.23 24.23
CA ARG A 76 -0.93 -1.47 23.12
C ARG A 76 -0.22 -1.77 21.80
N LEU A 77 1.11 -1.81 21.79
CA LEU A 77 1.89 -2.14 20.60
C LEU A 77 1.60 -3.56 20.12
N ALA A 78 1.53 -4.53 21.03
CA ALA A 78 1.16 -5.91 20.71
C ALA A 78 -0.24 -5.99 20.09
N GLN A 79 -1.21 -5.25 20.65
CA GLN A 79 -2.57 -5.17 20.10
C GLN A 79 -2.56 -4.59 18.67
N VAL A 80 -1.88 -3.47 18.45
CA VAL A 80 -1.77 -2.86 17.10
C VAL A 80 -1.10 -3.82 16.11
N LEU A 81 -0.07 -4.58 16.52
CA LEU A 81 0.53 -5.60 15.66
C LEU A 81 -0.47 -6.73 15.30
N THR A 82 -1.31 -7.15 16.24
CA THR A 82 -2.36 -8.15 15.92
C THR A 82 -3.42 -7.59 14.99
N GLU A 83 -3.88 -6.36 15.20
CA GLU A 83 -4.88 -5.69 14.36
C GLU A 83 -4.34 -5.44 12.95
N THR A 84 -3.10 -4.96 12.83
CA THR A 84 -2.44 -4.80 11.52
C THR A 84 -2.24 -6.13 10.80
N GLY A 85 -1.92 -7.21 11.51
CA GLY A 85 -1.85 -8.56 10.93
C GLY A 85 -3.20 -9.10 10.46
N GLN A 86 -4.30 -8.78 11.16
CA GLN A 86 -5.66 -9.11 10.73
C GLN A 86 -6.07 -8.30 9.49
N ALA A 87 -5.83 -6.98 9.50
CA ALA A 87 -6.11 -6.12 8.38
C ALA A 87 -5.34 -6.53 7.10
N GLN A 88 -4.10 -6.99 7.24
CA GLN A 88 -3.33 -7.53 6.11
C GLN A 88 -3.98 -8.79 5.51
N LYS A 89 -4.45 -9.73 6.35
CA LYS A 89 -5.16 -10.93 5.89
C LYS A 89 -6.48 -10.60 5.21
N GLU A 90 -7.23 -9.64 5.73
CA GLU A 90 -8.46 -9.16 5.11
C GLU A 90 -8.19 -8.50 3.75
N LEU A 91 -7.13 -7.68 3.65
CA LEU A 91 -6.72 -7.07 2.39
C LEU A 91 -6.34 -8.12 1.34
N GLU A 92 -5.62 -9.17 1.72
CA GLU A 92 -5.30 -10.28 0.82
C GLU A 92 -6.56 -11.03 0.35
N ARG A 93 -7.51 -11.26 1.26
CA ARG A 93 -8.80 -11.88 0.92
C ARG A 93 -9.59 -11.02 -0.07
N VAL A 94 -9.68 -9.71 0.16
CA VAL A 94 -10.36 -8.78 -0.75
C VAL A 94 -9.66 -8.75 -2.11
N ARG A 95 -8.33 -8.73 -2.16
CA ARG A 95 -7.57 -8.81 -3.42
C ARG A 95 -7.87 -10.09 -4.20
N GLN A 96 -8.01 -11.22 -3.52
CA GLN A 96 -8.38 -12.48 -4.15
C GLN A 96 -9.80 -12.43 -4.73
N GLN A 97 -10.76 -11.86 -3.98
CA GLN A 97 -12.13 -11.68 -4.45
C GLN A 97 -12.22 -10.76 -5.67
N VAL A 98 -11.45 -9.66 -5.69
CA VAL A 98 -11.39 -8.76 -6.85
C VAL A 98 -10.86 -9.47 -8.08
N ARG A 99 -9.78 -10.26 -7.96
CA ARG A 99 -9.25 -11.05 -9.08
C ARG A 99 -10.27 -12.06 -9.62
N GLN A 100 -10.98 -12.75 -8.72
CA GLN A 100 -12.05 -13.68 -9.12
C GLN A 100 -13.18 -12.96 -9.88
N ALA A 101 -13.61 -11.79 -9.40
CA ALA A 101 -14.62 -10.98 -10.08
C ALA A 101 -14.13 -10.45 -11.45
N GLU A 102 -12.84 -10.10 -11.57
CA GLU A 102 -12.22 -9.70 -12.84
C GLU A 102 -12.21 -10.86 -13.85
N ASP A 103 -11.84 -12.06 -13.41
CA ASP A 103 -11.86 -13.28 -14.25
C ASP A 103 -13.29 -13.62 -14.69
N GLU A 104 -14.27 -13.55 -13.77
CA GLU A 104 -15.68 -13.75 -14.10
C GLU A 104 -16.18 -12.72 -15.12
N LEU A 105 -15.85 -11.44 -14.94
CA LEU A 105 -16.24 -10.38 -15.89
C LEU A 105 -15.64 -10.59 -17.27
N ALA A 106 -14.38 -11.06 -17.36
CA ALA A 106 -13.76 -11.41 -18.62
C ALA A 106 -14.50 -12.57 -19.33
N THR A 107 -14.86 -13.63 -18.60
CA THR A 107 -15.62 -14.75 -19.18
C THR A 107 -17.02 -14.31 -19.65
N ARG A 108 -17.69 -13.43 -18.90
CA ARG A 108 -18.98 -12.85 -19.29
C ARG A 108 -18.90 -11.98 -20.54
N MET A 109 -17.82 -11.23 -20.71
CA MET A 109 -17.60 -10.44 -21.92
C MET A 109 -17.41 -11.34 -23.15
N ASP A 110 -16.65 -12.42 -23.02
CA ASP A 110 -16.46 -13.40 -24.10
C ASP A 110 -17.78 -14.09 -24.46
N GLU A 111 -18.58 -14.49 -23.46
CA GLU A 111 -19.93 -15.03 -23.67
C GLU A 111 -20.83 -14.04 -24.40
N GLN A 112 -20.83 -12.77 -23.98
CA GLN A 112 -21.63 -11.72 -24.61
C GLN A 112 -21.24 -11.52 -26.08
N GLN A 113 -19.94 -11.51 -26.38
CA GLN A 113 -19.43 -11.38 -27.74
C GLN A 113 -19.85 -12.57 -28.62
N ARG A 114 -19.75 -13.79 -28.08
CA ARG A 114 -20.19 -15.01 -28.77
C ARG A 114 -21.68 -15.00 -29.08
N VAL A 115 -22.53 -14.58 -28.14
CA VAL A 115 -23.98 -14.47 -28.40
C VAL A 115 -24.30 -13.38 -29.41
N LYS A 116 -23.56 -12.26 -29.39
CA LYS A 116 -23.72 -11.21 -30.41
C LYS A 116 -23.40 -11.73 -31.81
N GLU A 117 -22.35 -12.53 -31.95
CA GLU A 117 -21.99 -13.19 -33.22
C GLU A 117 -23.09 -14.16 -33.68
N GLN A 118 -23.59 -15.02 -32.78
CA GLN A 118 -24.71 -15.93 -33.08
C GLN A 118 -26.00 -15.18 -33.47
N LEU A 119 -26.26 -14.03 -32.85
CA LEU A 119 -27.41 -13.19 -33.20
C LEU A 119 -27.27 -12.60 -34.61
N LEU A 120 -26.08 -12.16 -34.98
CA LEU A 120 -25.82 -11.65 -36.33
C LEU A 120 -25.94 -12.76 -37.38
N GLU A 121 -25.42 -13.95 -37.09
CA GLU A 121 -25.56 -15.13 -37.96
C GLU A 121 -27.02 -15.54 -38.15
N SER A 122 -27.80 -15.63 -37.06
CA SER A 122 -29.23 -15.96 -37.14
C SER A 122 -30.03 -14.91 -37.89
N GLN A 123 -29.72 -13.61 -37.74
CA GLN A 123 -30.32 -12.54 -38.51
C GLN A 123 -29.99 -12.65 -40.01
N ALA A 124 -28.75 -12.97 -40.36
CA ALA A 124 -28.35 -13.18 -41.75
C ALA A 124 -29.10 -14.37 -42.37
N LEU A 125 -29.19 -15.49 -41.65
CA LEU A 125 -29.92 -16.68 -42.10
C LEU A 125 -31.43 -16.41 -42.27
N LEU A 126 -32.03 -15.60 -41.39
CA LEU A 126 -33.42 -15.16 -41.53
C LEU A 126 -33.65 -14.34 -42.80
N ARG A 127 -32.71 -13.43 -43.16
CA ARG A 127 -32.81 -12.66 -44.41
C ARG A 127 -32.77 -13.54 -45.64
N VAL A 128 -31.81 -14.48 -45.70
CA VAL A 128 -31.71 -15.43 -46.80
C VAL A 128 -33.00 -16.24 -46.96
N ARG A 129 -33.59 -16.70 -45.85
CA ARG A 129 -34.88 -17.43 -45.93
C ARG A 129 -36.05 -16.54 -46.34
N GLN A 130 -36.05 -15.26 -45.98
CA GLN A 130 -37.07 -14.31 -46.44
C GLN A 130 -36.98 -14.06 -47.96
N GLU A 131 -35.76 -13.92 -48.48
CA GLU A 131 -35.50 -13.79 -49.91
C GLU A 131 -35.97 -15.04 -50.67
N GLN A 132 -35.58 -16.24 -50.21
CA GLN A 132 -36.05 -17.50 -50.78
C GLN A 132 -37.59 -17.61 -50.75
N ALA A 133 -38.23 -17.28 -49.62
CA ALA A 133 -39.69 -17.31 -49.53
C ALA A 133 -40.39 -16.32 -50.49
N ALA A 134 -39.74 -15.19 -50.81
CA ALA A 134 -40.24 -14.25 -51.82
C ALA A 134 -40.08 -14.82 -53.24
N GLU A 135 -38.96 -15.47 -53.53
CA GLU A 135 -38.72 -16.16 -54.82
C GLU A 135 -39.74 -17.27 -55.06
N TYR A 136 -39.94 -18.17 -54.09
CA TYR A 136 -40.94 -19.24 -54.19
C TYR A 136 -42.36 -18.71 -54.38
N ARG A 137 -42.69 -17.58 -53.73
CA ARG A 137 -43.99 -16.93 -53.93
C ARG A 137 -44.14 -16.42 -55.37
N GLY A 138 -43.08 -15.87 -55.95
CA GLY A 138 -43.04 -15.46 -57.35
C GLY A 138 -43.30 -16.63 -58.30
N VAL A 139 -42.56 -17.74 -58.12
CA VAL A 139 -42.74 -18.98 -58.91
C VAL A 139 -44.16 -19.54 -58.76
N TRP A 140 -44.71 -19.55 -57.55
CA TRP A 140 -46.09 -19.99 -57.33
C TRP A 140 -47.10 -19.13 -58.09
N THR A 141 -46.94 -17.80 -58.08
CA THR A 141 -47.85 -16.91 -58.81
C THR A 141 -47.76 -17.09 -60.33
N SER A 142 -46.57 -17.35 -60.89
CA SER A 142 -46.44 -17.60 -62.33
C SER A 142 -47.08 -18.93 -62.73
N LEU A 143 -46.83 -20.00 -61.96
CA LEU A 143 -47.45 -21.31 -62.20
C LEU A 143 -48.98 -21.24 -62.10
N GLN A 144 -49.51 -20.46 -61.16
CA GLN A 144 -50.95 -20.25 -61.05
C GLN A 144 -51.52 -19.56 -62.31
N ALA A 145 -50.85 -18.53 -62.82
CA ALA A 145 -51.26 -17.84 -64.05
C ALA A 145 -51.20 -18.77 -65.28
N ASP A 146 -50.16 -19.60 -65.38
CA ASP A 146 -50.02 -20.58 -66.45
C ASP A 146 -51.12 -21.64 -66.41
N ALA A 147 -51.48 -22.13 -65.21
CA ALA A 147 -52.58 -23.07 -65.04
C ALA A 147 -53.93 -22.48 -65.45
N GLU A 148 -54.17 -21.19 -65.16
CA GLU A 148 -55.37 -20.47 -65.60
C GLU A 148 -55.40 -20.29 -67.12
N ARG A 149 -54.26 -19.96 -67.74
CA ARG A 149 -54.11 -19.86 -69.20
C ARG A 149 -54.42 -21.18 -69.90
N VAL A 150 -53.81 -22.28 -69.46
CA VAL A 150 -54.06 -23.62 -70.01
C VAL A 150 -55.53 -24.03 -69.85
N ARG A 151 -56.17 -23.72 -68.71
CA ARG A 151 -57.62 -23.94 -68.54
C ARG A 151 -58.46 -23.15 -69.55
N GLY A 152 -58.08 -21.91 -69.84
CA GLY A 152 -58.73 -21.08 -70.85
C GLY A 152 -58.61 -21.66 -72.26
N GLU A 153 -57.41 -22.09 -72.65
CA GLU A 153 -57.15 -22.74 -73.94
C GLU A 153 -57.94 -24.06 -74.08
N LEU A 154 -57.99 -24.88 -73.03
CA LEU A 154 -58.82 -26.09 -72.97
C LEU A 154 -60.30 -25.80 -73.17
N ALA A 155 -60.83 -24.74 -72.54
CA ALA A 155 -62.24 -24.34 -72.71
C ALA A 155 -62.53 -23.91 -74.16
N GLN A 156 -61.61 -23.17 -74.80
CA GLN A 156 -61.74 -22.77 -76.20
C GLN A 156 -61.69 -23.98 -77.15
N LEU A 157 -60.72 -24.89 -76.98
CA LEU A 157 -60.66 -26.12 -77.75
C LEU A 157 -61.92 -26.96 -77.58
N HIS A 158 -62.45 -27.05 -76.35
CA HIS A 158 -63.70 -27.76 -76.09
C HIS A 158 -64.89 -27.14 -76.84
N THR A 159 -64.94 -25.80 -76.98
CA THR A 159 -65.97 -25.14 -77.81
C THR A 159 -65.76 -25.37 -79.31
N GLN A 160 -64.51 -25.41 -79.79
CA GLN A 160 -64.18 -25.67 -81.21
C GLN A 160 -64.51 -27.11 -81.63
N ILE A 161 -64.31 -28.09 -80.74
CA ILE A 161 -64.71 -29.49 -80.95
C ILE A 161 -66.25 -29.64 -81.03
N ARG A 162 -67.01 -28.73 -80.42
CA ARG A 162 -68.48 -28.78 -80.37
C ARG A 162 -69.17 -28.19 -81.61
N THR A 163 -68.43 -27.56 -82.53
CA THR A 163 -68.91 -27.16 -83.87
C THR A 163 -68.57 -28.26 -84.88
N PRO A 164 -69.54 -28.93 -85.52
CA PRO A 164 -69.26 -30.14 -86.30
C PRO A 164 -68.78 -29.82 -87.72
N GLN A 165 -67.60 -30.32 -88.08
CA GLN A 165 -67.28 -30.87 -89.41
C GLN A 165 -66.06 -31.80 -89.27
N PRO A 166 -66.15 -33.10 -89.56
CA PRO A 166 -64.97 -33.96 -89.52
C PRO A 166 -64.33 -34.06 -90.90
N ASP A 167 -63.08 -33.64 -90.97
CA ASP A 167 -62.09 -34.10 -91.94
C ASP A 167 -61.15 -35.09 -91.18
N PRO A 168 -60.95 -36.34 -91.62
CA PRO A 168 -60.21 -37.36 -90.88
C PRO A 168 -58.76 -36.99 -90.49
N ALA A 169 -58.14 -36.03 -91.18
CA ALA A 169 -56.82 -35.50 -90.80
C ALA A 169 -56.87 -34.64 -89.52
N ALA A 170 -57.98 -33.97 -89.24
CA ALA A 170 -58.16 -33.15 -88.04
C ALA A 170 -58.34 -34.01 -86.78
N VAL A 171 -58.95 -35.20 -86.91
CA VAL A 171 -59.13 -36.14 -85.79
C VAL A 171 -57.78 -36.70 -85.33
N ALA A 172 -56.89 -37.08 -86.25
CA ALA A 172 -55.54 -37.53 -85.91
C ALA A 172 -54.71 -36.43 -85.22
N GLY A 173 -54.77 -35.19 -85.72
CA GLY A 173 -54.11 -34.05 -85.07
C GLY A 173 -54.69 -33.68 -83.71
N MET A 174 -55.99 -33.93 -83.48
CA MET A 174 -56.61 -33.77 -82.16
C MET A 174 -56.19 -34.87 -81.18
N GLU A 175 -56.05 -36.13 -81.63
CA GLU A 175 -55.56 -37.22 -80.77
C GLU A 175 -54.11 -37.01 -80.33
N GLU A 176 -53.25 -36.54 -81.23
CA GLU A 176 -51.85 -36.22 -80.90
C GLU A 176 -51.76 -35.05 -79.91
N ARG A 177 -52.54 -33.99 -80.12
CA ARG A 177 -52.66 -32.89 -79.14
C ARG A 177 -53.23 -33.36 -77.81
N LEU A 178 -54.20 -34.26 -77.80
CA LEU A 178 -54.78 -34.80 -76.57
C LEU A 178 -53.76 -35.65 -75.78
N ALA A 179 -52.91 -36.39 -76.48
CA ALA A 179 -51.81 -37.13 -75.88
C ALA A 179 -50.77 -36.18 -75.27
N GLN A 180 -50.41 -35.12 -76.00
CA GLN A 180 -49.46 -34.11 -75.54
C GLN A 180 -49.98 -33.35 -74.30
N VAL A 181 -51.25 -32.94 -74.32
CA VAL A 181 -51.91 -32.30 -73.17
C VAL A 181 -51.98 -33.25 -71.97
N ARG A 182 -52.20 -34.55 -72.18
CA ARG A 182 -52.15 -35.53 -71.07
C ARG A 182 -50.76 -35.61 -70.43
N THR A 183 -49.70 -35.65 -71.24
CA THR A 183 -48.33 -35.66 -70.72
C THR A 183 -47.99 -34.38 -69.97
N GLU A 184 -48.43 -33.22 -70.45
CA GLU A 184 -48.25 -31.94 -69.76
C GLU A 184 -49.04 -31.87 -68.45
N VAL A 185 -50.29 -32.36 -68.44
CA VAL A 185 -51.11 -32.44 -67.21
C VAL A 185 -50.47 -33.35 -66.17
N ASP A 186 -49.91 -34.49 -66.56
CA ASP A 186 -49.25 -35.40 -65.64
C ASP A 186 -47.93 -34.81 -65.12
N SER A 187 -47.16 -34.11 -65.96
CA SER A 187 -45.96 -33.37 -65.55
C SER A 187 -46.32 -32.26 -64.55
N ALA A 188 -47.35 -31.46 -64.83
CA ALA A 188 -47.81 -30.40 -63.94
C ALA A 188 -48.32 -30.94 -62.60
N ARG A 189 -48.93 -32.13 -62.58
CA ARG A 189 -49.34 -32.81 -61.33
C ARG A 189 -48.14 -33.22 -60.48
N GLN A 190 -47.08 -33.74 -61.10
CA GLN A 190 -45.85 -34.10 -60.38
C GLN A 190 -45.18 -32.86 -59.79
N GLU A 191 -45.08 -31.78 -60.57
CA GLU A 191 -44.51 -30.51 -60.09
C GLU A 191 -45.32 -29.90 -58.95
N LYS A 192 -46.67 -29.92 -59.05
CA LYS A 192 -47.55 -29.50 -57.95
C LYS A 192 -47.30 -30.29 -56.67
N ALA A 193 -47.16 -31.61 -56.75
CA ALA A 193 -46.91 -32.46 -55.59
C ALA A 193 -45.53 -32.18 -54.95
N ALA A 194 -44.51 -31.92 -55.78
CA ALA A 194 -43.19 -31.51 -55.31
C ALA A 194 -43.25 -30.17 -54.55
N LEU A 195 -43.94 -29.17 -55.12
CA LEU A 195 -44.12 -27.86 -54.51
C LEU A 195 -44.93 -27.92 -53.21
N GLU A 196 -46.00 -28.73 -53.14
CA GLU A 196 -46.77 -28.94 -51.91
C GLU A 196 -45.88 -29.50 -50.78
N THR A 197 -44.94 -30.37 -51.12
CA THR A 197 -43.98 -30.94 -50.17
C THR A 197 -42.98 -29.88 -49.70
N GLU A 198 -42.45 -29.07 -50.61
CA GLU A 198 -41.52 -27.98 -50.30
C GLU A 198 -42.18 -26.89 -49.42
N VAL A 199 -43.42 -26.48 -49.74
CA VAL A 199 -44.20 -25.54 -48.93
C VAL A 199 -44.37 -26.07 -47.50
N ARG A 200 -44.62 -27.37 -47.34
CA ARG A 200 -44.74 -28.00 -46.01
C ARG A 200 -43.41 -27.94 -45.24
N GLN A 201 -42.30 -28.27 -45.88
CA GLN A 201 -40.96 -28.21 -45.27
C GLN A 201 -40.59 -26.78 -44.86
N LEU A 202 -40.86 -25.79 -45.71
CA LEU A 202 -40.66 -24.38 -45.40
C LEU A 202 -41.54 -23.92 -44.24
N GLY A 203 -42.79 -24.40 -44.15
CA GLY A 203 -43.68 -24.16 -43.02
C GLY A 203 -43.11 -24.68 -41.70
N GLU A 204 -42.56 -25.90 -41.69
CA GLU A 204 -41.90 -26.47 -40.52
C GLU A 204 -40.63 -25.68 -40.13
N GLN A 205 -39.82 -25.29 -41.12
CA GLN A 205 -38.64 -24.45 -40.91
C GLN A 205 -38.99 -23.10 -40.29
N ARG A 206 -40.05 -22.46 -40.78
CA ARG A 206 -40.55 -21.18 -40.29
C ARG A 206 -41.01 -21.30 -38.83
N ASN A 207 -41.70 -22.38 -38.49
CA ASN A 207 -42.14 -22.63 -37.12
C ASN A 207 -40.95 -22.84 -36.17
N ARG A 208 -39.91 -23.59 -36.59
CA ARG A 208 -38.68 -23.77 -35.79
C ARG A 208 -37.98 -22.45 -35.51
N LEU A 209 -37.74 -21.64 -36.55
CA LEU A 209 -37.14 -20.32 -36.40
C LEU A 209 -37.98 -19.39 -35.51
N SER A 210 -39.30 -19.45 -35.62
CA SER A 210 -40.17 -18.66 -34.76
C SER A 210 -40.03 -19.06 -33.29
N GLY A 211 -39.76 -20.34 -33.00
CA GLY A 211 -39.43 -20.82 -31.66
C GLY A 211 -38.08 -20.27 -31.18
N GLU A 212 -37.03 -20.42 -32.00
CA GLU A 212 -35.69 -19.91 -31.69
C GLU A 212 -35.69 -18.39 -31.42
N VAL A 213 -36.43 -17.60 -32.22
CA VAL A 213 -36.57 -16.16 -31.99
C VAL A 213 -37.30 -15.86 -30.67
N ALA A 214 -38.29 -16.66 -30.29
CA ALA A 214 -38.99 -16.48 -29.02
C ALA A 214 -38.07 -16.79 -27.82
N ASP A 215 -37.24 -17.82 -27.92
CA ASP A 215 -36.28 -18.19 -26.88
C ASP A 215 -35.16 -17.16 -26.75
N LEU A 216 -34.61 -16.67 -27.88
CA LEU A 216 -33.63 -15.58 -27.87
C LEU A 216 -34.20 -14.30 -27.25
N ARG A 217 -35.48 -13.98 -27.46
CA ARG A 217 -36.13 -12.84 -26.81
C ARG A 217 -36.17 -12.99 -25.29
N ARG A 218 -36.51 -14.19 -24.79
CA ARG A 218 -36.49 -14.48 -23.35
C ARG A 218 -35.10 -14.30 -22.77
N GLU A 219 -34.08 -14.82 -23.44
CA GLU A 219 -32.68 -14.68 -22.99
C GLU A 219 -32.24 -13.21 -22.94
N VAL A 220 -32.64 -12.40 -23.92
CA VAL A 220 -32.39 -10.95 -23.92
C VAL A 220 -33.08 -10.27 -22.73
N ASP A 221 -34.34 -10.60 -22.45
CA ASP A 221 -35.09 -10.03 -21.33
C ASP A 221 -34.46 -10.42 -19.98
N GLU A 222 -34.03 -11.67 -19.82
CA GLU A 222 -33.33 -12.16 -18.62
C GLU A 222 -31.99 -11.44 -18.41
N ARG A 223 -31.21 -11.25 -19.48
CA ARG A 223 -29.95 -10.49 -19.41
C ARG A 223 -30.17 -9.02 -19.09
N GLN A 224 -31.22 -8.41 -19.62
CA GLN A 224 -31.58 -7.03 -19.26
C GLN A 224 -31.95 -6.91 -17.79
N ALA A 225 -32.72 -7.86 -17.25
CA ALA A 225 -33.05 -7.89 -15.84
C ALA A 225 -31.80 -8.05 -14.96
N ALA A 226 -30.87 -8.93 -15.34
CA ALA A 226 -29.60 -9.12 -14.64
C ALA A 226 -28.73 -7.85 -14.67
N LEU A 227 -28.64 -7.16 -15.81
CA LEU A 227 -27.92 -5.89 -15.93
C LEU A 227 -28.51 -4.80 -15.01
N GLN A 228 -29.83 -4.72 -14.91
CA GLN A 228 -30.47 -3.77 -14.00
C GLN A 228 -30.21 -4.10 -12.53
N ALA A 229 -30.19 -5.38 -12.17
CA ALA A 229 -29.86 -5.81 -10.81
C ALA A 229 -28.41 -5.43 -10.46
N LEU A 230 -27.45 -5.72 -11.34
CA LEU A 230 -26.05 -5.39 -11.15
C LEU A 230 -25.83 -3.87 -11.02
N LYS A 231 -26.56 -3.06 -11.80
CA LYS A 231 -26.49 -1.60 -11.70
C LYS A 231 -26.93 -1.10 -10.32
N ARG A 232 -28.01 -1.65 -9.75
CA ARG A 232 -28.47 -1.31 -8.40
C ARG A 232 -27.45 -1.70 -7.33
N GLU A 233 -26.81 -2.86 -7.50
CA GLU A 233 -25.75 -3.31 -6.59
C GLU A 233 -24.54 -2.36 -6.62
N MET A 234 -24.10 -1.94 -7.80
CA MET A 234 -23.03 -0.94 -7.92
C MET A 234 -23.40 0.40 -7.29
N GLU A 235 -24.63 0.88 -7.47
CA GLU A 235 -25.12 2.10 -6.83
C GLU A 235 -25.10 1.98 -5.29
N GLY A 236 -25.48 0.81 -4.76
CA GLY A 236 -25.40 0.49 -3.33
C GLY A 236 -23.97 0.48 -2.79
N LEU A 237 -23.05 -0.19 -3.48
CA LEU A 237 -21.62 -0.21 -3.12
C LEU A 237 -21.00 1.18 -3.18
N ASN A 238 -21.36 1.99 -4.17
CA ASN A 238 -20.86 3.36 -4.28
C ASN A 238 -21.35 4.24 -3.12
N ALA A 239 -22.61 4.09 -2.69
CA ALA A 239 -23.13 4.76 -1.51
C ALA A 239 -22.36 4.35 -0.24
N GLN A 240 -22.09 3.05 -0.07
CA GLN A 240 -21.27 2.55 1.04
C GLN A 240 -19.85 3.15 1.01
N ALA A 241 -19.19 3.18 -0.15
CA ALA A 241 -17.86 3.77 -0.30
C ALA A 241 -17.84 5.26 0.08
N LEU A 242 -18.88 6.02 -0.31
CA LEU A 242 -19.02 7.42 0.06
C LEU A 242 -19.15 7.59 1.58
N THR A 243 -19.98 6.77 2.23
CA THR A 243 -20.13 6.81 3.70
C THR A 243 -18.82 6.46 4.40
N GLY A 244 -18.11 5.42 3.95
CA GLY A 244 -16.79 5.05 4.50
C GLY A 244 -15.77 6.18 4.39
N ARG A 245 -15.76 6.91 3.26
CA ARG A 245 -14.90 8.09 3.08
C ARG A 245 -15.21 9.20 4.09
N THR A 246 -16.48 9.52 4.30
CA THR A 246 -16.87 10.56 5.28
C THR A 246 -16.46 10.19 6.71
N VAL A 247 -16.54 8.91 7.06
CA VAL A 247 -16.08 8.40 8.37
C VAL A 247 -14.56 8.58 8.51
N LEU A 248 -13.79 8.21 7.50
CA LEU A 248 -12.33 8.41 7.51
C LEU A 248 -11.93 9.88 7.62
N GLU A 249 -12.62 10.77 6.91
CA GLU A 249 -12.39 12.23 7.00
C GLU A 249 -12.66 12.76 8.41
N SER A 250 -13.68 12.24 9.10
CA SER A 250 -13.98 12.58 10.50
C SER A 250 -12.88 12.10 11.47
N TYR A 251 -12.36 10.88 11.30
CA TYR A 251 -11.24 10.38 12.11
C TYR A 251 -9.96 11.18 11.88
N ALA A 252 -9.68 11.56 10.63
CA ALA A 252 -8.53 12.39 10.30
C ALA A 252 -8.63 13.81 10.90
N ALA A 253 -9.84 14.35 11.08
CA ALA A 253 -10.04 15.60 11.81
C ALA A 253 -9.75 15.41 13.31
N GLN A 254 -10.28 14.36 13.93
CA GLN A 254 -10.04 14.06 15.35
C GLN A 254 -8.55 13.87 15.68
N LEU A 255 -7.79 13.20 14.80
CA LEU A 255 -6.35 13.03 14.97
C LEU A 255 -5.59 14.37 14.95
N ARG A 256 -5.94 15.27 14.02
CA ARG A 256 -5.33 16.61 13.94
C ARG A 256 -5.61 17.42 15.20
N ASP A 257 -6.83 17.35 15.73
CA ASP A 257 -7.18 18.03 16.97
C ASP A 257 -6.38 17.46 18.17
N ALA A 258 -6.22 16.14 18.25
CA ALA A 258 -5.43 15.49 19.29
C ALA A 258 -3.94 15.87 19.21
N GLU A 259 -3.35 15.92 18.02
CA GLU A 259 -1.97 16.37 17.78
C GLU A 259 -1.78 17.85 18.18
N ALA A 260 -2.75 18.71 17.88
CA ALA A 260 -2.72 20.11 18.29
C ALA A 260 -2.78 20.28 19.83
N VAL A 261 -3.49 19.39 20.52
CA VAL A 261 -3.50 19.38 22.00
C VAL A 261 -2.15 18.92 22.56
N ALA A 262 -1.53 17.90 21.97
CA ALA A 262 -0.23 17.40 22.38
C ALA A 262 0.88 18.46 22.20
N THR A 263 0.93 19.14 21.06
CA THR A 263 1.92 20.19 20.79
C THR A 263 1.79 21.38 21.76
N ARG A 264 0.57 21.81 22.09
CA ARG A 264 0.32 22.85 23.10
C ARG A 264 0.73 22.43 24.52
N ALA A 265 0.67 21.14 24.84
CA ALA A 265 1.15 20.62 26.12
C ALA A 265 2.68 20.66 26.19
N ASP A 266 3.36 20.33 25.09
CA ASP A 266 4.82 20.37 24.99
C ASP A 266 5.39 21.80 25.01
N GLU A 267 4.72 22.77 24.37
CA GLU A 267 5.15 24.18 24.38
C GLU A 267 5.16 24.82 25.79
N LYS A 268 4.36 24.30 26.73
CA LYS A 268 4.33 24.78 28.12
C LYS A 268 5.41 24.17 29.01
N SER A 269 6.16 23.18 28.53
CA SER A 269 7.32 22.66 29.24
C SER A 269 8.49 23.63 29.10
N ILE A 270 8.65 24.51 30.09
CA ILE A 270 9.85 25.35 30.22
C ILE A 270 11.06 24.40 30.20
N GLY A 271 11.92 24.53 29.19
CA GLY A 271 13.08 23.65 29.01
C GLY A 271 13.90 23.59 30.29
N LEU A 272 14.17 22.37 30.77
CA LEU A 272 14.95 22.19 31.99
C LEU A 272 16.31 22.87 31.83
N PRO A 273 16.83 23.53 32.88
CA PRO A 273 18.16 24.12 32.81
C PRO A 273 19.21 23.03 32.55
N LEU A 274 20.30 23.43 31.88
CA LEU A 274 21.49 22.61 31.72
C LEU A 274 21.95 22.12 33.09
N TRP A 275 22.23 20.82 33.21
CA TRP A 275 22.55 20.21 34.48
C TRP A 275 24.06 20.14 34.68
N PHE A 276 24.62 21.19 35.29
CA PHE A 276 26.02 21.26 35.68
C PHE A 276 26.29 20.64 37.05
N GLY A 277 27.56 20.32 37.33
CA GLY A 277 28.02 20.01 38.69
C GLY A 277 27.86 18.56 39.14
N GLN A 278 27.40 17.66 38.28
CA GLN A 278 27.47 16.22 38.57
C GLN A 278 28.94 15.74 38.51
N PRO A 279 29.37 14.82 39.39
CA PRO A 279 30.66 14.17 39.21
C PRO A 279 30.68 13.49 37.84
N LEU A 280 31.81 13.61 37.13
CA LEU A 280 31.98 12.93 35.86
C LEU A 280 31.79 11.42 36.06
N PRO A 281 31.02 10.75 35.19
CA PRO A 281 30.95 9.29 35.23
C PRO A 281 32.38 8.71 35.07
N PRO A 282 32.69 7.57 35.69
CA PRO A 282 33.99 6.93 35.48
C PRO A 282 34.15 6.56 34.01
N VAL A 283 35.35 6.77 33.46
CA VAL A 283 35.69 6.37 32.09
C VAL A 283 35.50 4.86 31.94
N ALA A 284 34.83 4.43 30.87
CA ALA A 284 34.61 3.02 30.59
C ALA A 284 35.95 2.27 30.52
N LYS A 285 36.08 1.13 31.23
CA LYS A 285 37.31 0.32 31.22
C LYS A 285 37.69 -0.21 29.83
N SER A 286 36.72 -0.33 28.95
CA SER A 286 36.87 -0.77 27.55
C SER A 286 37.27 0.36 26.60
N PHE A 287 37.42 1.59 27.10
CA PHE A 287 37.80 2.73 26.28
C PHE A 287 39.31 2.68 25.96
N ASP A 288 39.63 2.66 24.66
CA ASP A 288 41.00 2.77 24.16
C ASP A 288 41.31 4.25 23.87
N PRO A 289 42.17 4.91 24.67
CA PRO A 289 42.43 6.33 24.53
C PRO A 289 43.24 6.68 23.27
N TYR A 290 43.94 5.71 22.68
CA TYR A 290 44.88 5.93 21.57
C TYR A 290 44.24 6.68 20.40
N ARG A 291 42.98 6.38 20.08
CA ARG A 291 42.27 7.06 18.98
C ARG A 291 42.06 8.55 19.27
N LEU A 292 41.66 8.90 20.49
CA LEU A 292 41.41 10.28 20.87
C LEU A 292 42.71 11.05 21.11
N GLU A 293 43.73 10.40 21.67
CA GLU A 293 45.09 10.93 21.82
C GLU A 293 45.70 11.27 20.45
N SER A 294 45.49 10.43 19.44
CA SER A 294 46.01 10.67 18.08
C SER A 294 45.42 11.92 17.42
N GLU A 295 44.22 12.35 17.83
CA GLU A 295 43.58 13.55 17.33
C GLU A 295 44.17 14.84 17.94
N PHE A 296 44.73 14.75 19.15
CA PHE A 296 45.21 15.90 19.92
C PHE A 296 46.71 15.91 20.19
N PHE A 297 47.43 14.82 19.94
CA PHE A 297 48.85 14.63 20.24
C PHE A 297 49.18 14.95 21.71
N SER A 298 48.40 14.38 22.64
CA SER A 298 48.56 14.57 24.08
C SER A 298 48.83 13.24 24.77
N ASP A 299 49.79 13.24 25.71
CA ASP A 299 50.11 12.11 26.58
C ASP A 299 49.34 12.17 27.92
N GLU A 300 48.46 13.15 28.09
CA GLU A 300 47.65 13.32 29.31
C GLU A 300 46.41 12.43 29.28
N PRO A 301 46.00 11.85 30.43
CA PRO A 301 44.79 11.04 30.49
C PRO A 301 43.57 11.87 30.10
N LEU A 302 42.90 11.45 29.02
CA LEU A 302 41.78 12.20 28.44
C LEU A 302 40.48 11.94 29.22
N ASP A 303 39.91 13.02 29.76
CA ASP A 303 38.53 13.07 30.25
C ASP A 303 37.72 14.12 29.47
N ALA A 304 36.41 14.22 29.71
CA ALA A 304 35.56 15.20 29.04
C ALA A 304 36.06 16.66 29.21
N ARG A 305 36.67 17.00 30.36
CA ARG A 305 37.15 18.37 30.63
C ARG A 305 38.36 18.68 29.76
N VAL A 306 39.36 17.80 29.78
CA VAL A 306 40.56 17.90 28.94
C VAL A 306 40.17 17.93 27.47
N VAL A 307 39.25 17.07 27.04
CA VAL A 307 38.77 17.05 25.64
C VAL A 307 38.08 18.36 25.28
N THR A 308 37.24 18.94 26.13
CA THR A 308 36.64 20.26 25.82
C THR A 308 37.67 21.38 25.67
N GLU A 309 38.75 21.34 26.46
CA GLU A 309 39.85 22.30 26.35
C GLU A 309 40.64 22.12 25.06
N LEU A 310 40.93 20.88 24.68
CA LEU A 310 41.64 20.55 23.45
C LEU A 310 40.81 20.90 22.21
N VAL A 311 39.50 20.62 22.22
CA VAL A 311 38.58 21.01 21.14
C VAL A 311 38.53 22.54 20.99
N ALA A 312 38.50 23.29 22.11
CA ALA A 312 38.52 24.75 22.07
C ALA A 312 39.84 25.34 21.55
N LYS A 313 40.93 24.55 21.51
CA LYS A 313 42.20 24.96 20.90
C LYS A 313 42.27 24.63 19.40
N LEU A 314 41.30 23.89 18.84
CA LEU A 314 41.31 23.55 17.42
C LEU A 314 41.09 24.81 16.56
N PRO A 315 41.77 24.94 15.40
CA PRO A 315 41.73 26.17 14.62
C PRO A 315 40.33 26.57 14.16
N GLY A 316 39.83 27.69 14.68
CA GLY A 316 38.54 28.28 14.31
C GLY A 316 37.37 27.86 15.21
N LEU A 317 37.64 27.17 16.33
CA LEU A 317 36.64 26.93 17.38
C LEU A 317 36.97 27.77 18.61
N ASP A 318 35.95 28.33 19.23
CA ASP A 318 36.09 29.29 20.35
C ASP A 318 35.57 28.72 21.67
N GLY A 319 34.76 27.67 21.62
CA GLY A 319 34.12 27.07 22.80
C GLY A 319 33.61 25.68 22.50
N CYS A 320 33.48 24.86 23.54
CA CYS A 320 32.99 23.50 23.46
C CYS A 320 32.18 23.14 24.70
N LEU A 321 31.02 22.52 24.50
CA LEU A 321 30.16 21.95 25.54
C LEU A 321 29.87 20.50 25.15
N VAL A 322 30.07 19.56 26.07
CA VAL A 322 29.75 18.16 25.87
C VAL A 322 28.62 17.79 26.84
N VAL A 323 27.52 17.28 26.29
CA VAL A 323 26.35 16.86 27.05
C VAL A 323 25.93 15.45 26.64
N GLN A 324 25.38 14.71 27.61
CA GLN A 324 24.74 13.42 27.34
C GLN A 324 23.26 13.64 27.02
N ASN A 325 22.72 12.91 26.03
CA ASN A 325 21.31 12.99 25.68
C ASN A 325 20.44 12.59 26.87
N ARG A 326 19.49 13.45 27.24
CA ARG A 326 18.66 13.29 28.45
C ARG A 326 19.48 13.19 29.75
N GLY A 327 20.74 13.62 29.73
CA GLY A 327 21.71 13.48 30.81
C GLY A 327 22.35 14.79 31.24
N PRO A 328 23.39 14.72 32.09
CA PRO A 328 24.10 15.90 32.57
C PRO A 328 25.02 16.51 31.52
N VAL A 329 25.47 17.73 31.81
CA VAL A 329 26.63 18.32 31.13
C VAL A 329 27.88 17.62 31.65
N LEU A 330 28.66 17.03 30.75
CA LEU A 330 29.90 16.35 31.10
C LEU A 330 31.02 17.38 31.32
N ALA A 331 31.18 18.30 30.37
CA ALA A 331 32.16 19.37 30.47
C ALA A 331 31.74 20.58 29.63
N SER A 332 32.18 21.77 30.05
CA SER A 332 31.91 23.02 29.35
C SER A 332 33.09 23.97 29.40
N ARG A 333 33.46 24.46 28.23
CA ARG A 333 34.25 25.68 27.97
C ARG A 333 33.44 26.68 27.12
N LEU A 334 32.13 26.45 26.98
CA LEU A 334 31.23 27.30 26.22
C LEU A 334 30.79 28.49 27.08
N ALA A 335 30.74 29.68 26.48
CA ALA A 335 30.30 30.89 27.18
C ALA A 335 28.84 30.80 27.65
N GLU A 336 28.56 31.33 28.85
CA GLU A 336 27.27 31.15 29.55
C GLU A 336 26.07 31.74 28.80
N HIS A 337 26.27 32.79 27.99
CA HIS A 337 25.17 33.40 27.23
C HIS A 337 24.56 32.46 26.18
N TYR A 338 25.24 31.36 25.82
CA TYR A 338 24.68 30.33 24.96
C TYR A 338 23.77 29.33 25.70
N TYR A 339 23.81 29.25 27.03
CA TYR A 339 23.15 28.18 27.78
C TYR A 339 21.61 28.26 27.70
N GLU A 340 21.05 29.46 27.63
CA GLU A 340 19.60 29.65 27.46
C GLU A 340 19.10 29.08 26.14
N GLN A 341 19.89 29.19 25.07
CA GLN A 341 19.53 28.69 23.74
C GLN A 341 19.61 27.16 23.65
N LEU A 342 20.33 26.53 24.58
CA LEU A 342 20.52 25.08 24.65
C LEU A 342 19.51 24.37 25.57
N ARG A 343 18.56 25.11 26.16
CA ARG A 343 17.47 24.53 26.96
C ARG A 343 16.50 23.77 26.07
N VAL A 344 16.35 22.49 26.36
CA VAL A 344 15.44 21.58 25.66
C VAL A 344 14.52 20.84 26.65
N PRO A 345 13.27 20.54 26.28
CA PRO A 345 12.36 19.76 27.11
C PRO A 345 13.00 18.42 27.49
N ASN A 346 12.85 18.02 28.76
CA ASN A 346 13.37 16.75 29.28
C ASN A 346 14.88 16.51 29.02
N ARG A 347 15.66 17.56 28.76
CA ARG A 347 17.08 17.48 28.37
C ARG A 347 17.31 16.62 27.11
N ASP A 348 16.30 16.51 26.24
CA ASP A 348 16.41 15.80 24.98
C ASP A 348 17.13 16.66 23.94
N TYR A 349 18.46 16.59 23.95
CA TYR A 349 19.32 17.41 23.09
C TYR A 349 19.20 17.05 21.60
N SER A 350 18.54 15.93 21.25
CA SER A 350 18.20 15.62 19.86
C SER A 350 17.30 16.69 19.23
N LEU A 351 16.50 17.38 20.05
CA LEU A 351 15.63 18.47 19.63
C LEU A 351 16.40 19.71 19.17
N LEU A 352 17.67 19.88 19.56
CA LEU A 352 18.50 21.02 19.13
C LEU A 352 18.59 21.09 17.60
N PHE A 353 18.60 19.94 16.91
CA PHE A 353 18.69 19.90 15.45
C PHE A 353 17.51 20.56 14.73
N GLY A 354 16.33 20.55 15.35
CA GLY A 354 15.11 21.16 14.84
C GLY A 354 14.77 22.51 15.47
N ARG A 355 15.26 22.78 16.68
CA ARG A 355 14.88 23.95 17.50
C ARG A 355 15.77 25.17 17.28
N LEU A 356 17.06 25.00 17.03
CA LEU A 356 17.96 26.14 16.85
C LEU A 356 17.63 26.88 15.53
N PRO A 357 17.49 28.23 15.56
CA PRO A 357 17.15 29.00 14.38
C PRO A 357 18.31 29.07 13.39
N ASN A 358 18.01 29.47 12.14
CA ASN A 358 19.01 29.80 11.11
C ASN A 358 20.04 28.68 10.81
N ARG A 359 19.56 27.45 10.59
CA ARG A 359 20.41 26.33 10.16
C ARG A 359 21.04 26.63 8.80
N ARG A 360 22.38 26.63 8.74
CA ARG A 360 23.18 26.89 7.53
C ARG A 360 23.56 25.61 6.80
N ASP A 361 24.10 24.64 7.53
CA ASP A 361 24.57 23.36 6.97
C ASP A 361 24.11 22.19 7.87
N ASP A 362 23.91 21.01 7.27
CA ASP A 362 23.55 19.76 7.96
C ASP A 362 24.25 18.59 7.28
N LEU A 363 25.30 18.09 7.91
CA LEU A 363 26.20 17.05 7.42
C LEU A 363 25.90 15.75 8.17
N ARG A 364 25.36 14.75 7.46
CA ARG A 364 25.14 13.41 7.98
C ARG A 364 26.27 12.48 7.56
N MET A 365 26.86 11.80 8.54
CA MET A 365 27.95 10.84 8.35
C MET A 365 27.50 9.48 8.90
N PRO A 366 28.14 8.36 8.49
CA PRO A 366 27.78 7.04 9.01
C PRO A 366 27.89 6.94 10.53
N GLU A 367 28.79 7.73 11.11
CA GLU A 367 29.17 7.66 12.53
C GLU A 367 28.54 8.78 13.38
N GLY A 368 27.77 9.69 12.77
CA GLY A 368 27.21 10.84 13.47
C GLY A 368 26.68 11.94 12.56
N ARG A 369 26.32 13.07 13.15
CA ARG A 369 25.72 14.21 12.45
C ARG A 369 26.30 15.52 12.96
N VAL A 370 26.54 16.48 12.07
CA VAL A 370 26.95 17.85 12.41
C VAL A 370 26.02 18.83 11.73
N ALA A 371 25.39 19.73 12.48
CA ALA A 371 24.62 20.84 11.92
C ALA A 371 25.18 22.17 12.40
N ILE A 372 25.27 23.14 11.49
CA ILE A 372 25.81 24.48 11.76
C ILE A 372 24.66 25.49 11.75
N TYR A 373 24.61 26.32 12.78
CA TYR A 373 23.59 27.34 13.00
C TYR A 373 24.24 28.71 13.09
N GLN A 374 23.56 29.73 12.54
CA GLN A 374 23.97 31.12 12.71
C GLN A 374 23.24 31.74 13.91
N LEU A 375 24.01 32.22 14.87
CA LEU A 375 23.54 32.94 16.05
C LEU A 375 23.92 34.42 15.96
N GLU A 376 23.40 35.24 16.86
CA GLU A 376 23.67 36.69 16.89
C GLU A 376 25.17 37.00 17.02
N ASN A 377 25.89 36.19 17.79
CA ASN A 377 27.29 36.42 18.15
C ASN A 377 28.28 35.43 17.50
N GLY A 378 27.88 34.74 16.43
CA GLY A 378 28.75 33.82 15.70
C GLY A 378 28.02 32.60 15.15
N PHE A 379 28.74 31.49 15.02
CA PHE A 379 28.22 30.23 14.52
C PHE A 379 28.33 29.15 15.58
N MET A 380 27.35 28.26 15.61
CA MET A 380 27.30 27.12 16.52
C MET A 380 27.19 25.84 15.72
N ALA A 381 28.09 24.89 15.95
CA ALA A 381 27.99 23.55 15.40
C ALA A 381 27.51 22.58 16.49
N VAL A 382 26.40 21.89 16.20
CA VAL A 382 25.88 20.80 17.03
C VAL A 382 26.29 19.50 16.39
N THR A 383 27.12 18.74 17.09
CA THR A 383 27.60 17.43 16.68
C THR A 383 26.96 16.35 17.55
N GLN A 384 26.45 15.30 16.93
CA GLN A 384 25.90 14.13 17.62
C GLN A 384 26.61 12.87 17.18
N ALA A 385 27.00 12.05 18.15
CA ALA A 385 27.38 10.66 17.97
C ALA A 385 26.77 9.84 19.12
N ASP A 386 25.96 8.84 18.79
CA ASP A 386 25.16 8.04 19.74
C ASP A 386 24.37 8.93 20.74
N HIS A 387 24.63 8.77 22.04
CA HIS A 387 24.03 9.51 23.14
C HIS A 387 24.84 10.75 23.56
N ILE A 388 25.93 11.10 22.87
CA ILE A 388 26.71 12.31 23.17
C ILE A 388 26.41 13.40 22.15
N PHE A 389 26.23 14.60 22.68
CA PHE A 389 26.09 15.84 21.92
C PHE A 389 27.26 16.75 22.29
N MET A 390 27.95 17.25 21.27
CA MET A 390 29.02 18.21 21.40
C MET A 390 28.63 19.49 20.67
N ILE A 391 28.55 20.59 21.41
CA ILE A 391 28.19 21.91 20.90
C ILE A 391 29.46 22.76 20.87
N THR A 392 29.89 23.17 19.68
CA THR A 392 31.05 24.06 19.52
C THR A 392 30.64 25.40 18.92
N THR A 393 31.36 26.46 19.27
CA THR A 393 31.17 27.79 18.68
C THR A 393 32.35 28.16 17.80
N SER A 394 32.08 28.94 16.75
CA SER A 394 33.07 29.43 15.80
C SER A 394 32.75 30.86 15.38
N GLY A 395 33.78 31.71 15.28
CA GLY A 395 33.69 33.01 14.62
C GLY A 395 33.52 32.95 13.11
N GLN A 396 33.67 31.78 12.47
CA GLN A 396 33.58 31.61 11.02
C GLN A 396 32.28 30.92 10.59
N PRO A 397 31.69 31.33 9.44
CA PRO A 397 30.42 30.76 8.94
C PRO A 397 30.51 29.31 8.51
N ARG A 398 31.72 28.82 8.22
CA ARG A 398 31.98 27.46 7.77
C ARG A 398 33.13 26.88 8.56
N LEU A 399 32.96 25.65 8.99
CA LEU A 399 34.05 24.86 9.56
C LEU A 399 35.11 24.61 8.49
N LYS A 400 36.39 24.57 8.89
CA LYS A 400 37.49 24.23 7.97
C LYS A 400 37.28 22.83 7.39
N PRO A 401 37.74 22.54 6.16
CA PRO A 401 37.67 21.20 5.59
C PRO A 401 38.26 20.15 6.55
N GLY A 402 37.55 19.02 6.72
CA GLY A 402 37.92 17.95 7.66
C GLY A 402 37.47 18.15 9.10
N MET A 403 37.19 19.39 9.55
CA MET A 403 36.73 19.64 10.93
C MET A 403 35.41 18.95 11.28
N PRO A 404 34.37 18.92 10.42
CA PRO A 404 33.15 18.18 10.74
C PRO A 404 33.42 16.70 11.05
N HIS A 405 34.28 16.05 10.25
CA HIS A 405 34.62 14.64 10.44
C HIS A 405 35.36 14.43 11.76
N LYS A 406 36.34 15.30 12.05
CA LYS A 406 37.08 15.30 13.33
C LYS A 406 36.16 15.48 14.53
N LEU A 407 35.18 16.39 14.46
CA LEU A 407 34.20 16.60 15.54
C LEU A 407 33.32 15.36 15.75
N VAL A 408 32.88 14.68 14.69
CA VAL A 408 32.12 13.42 14.80
C VAL A 408 32.98 12.33 15.43
N THR A 409 34.24 12.19 15.00
CA THR A 409 35.19 11.24 15.59
C THR A 409 35.35 11.49 17.09
N ILE A 410 35.58 12.73 17.50
CA ILE A 410 35.73 13.12 18.91
C ILE A 410 34.44 12.80 19.70
N ALA A 411 33.27 13.19 19.17
CA ALA A 411 31.98 12.91 19.83
C ALA A 411 31.74 11.39 19.99
N ARG A 412 32.11 10.59 18.99
CA ARG A 412 31.99 9.13 19.04
C ARG A 412 32.91 8.51 20.08
N GLU A 413 34.17 8.93 20.13
CA GLU A 413 35.09 8.41 21.16
C GLU A 413 34.63 8.85 22.57
N LEU A 414 34.10 10.06 22.74
CA LEU A 414 33.43 10.48 23.98
C LEU A 414 32.21 9.61 24.32
N ALA A 415 31.42 9.19 23.32
CA ALA A 415 30.29 8.29 23.55
C ALA A 415 30.74 6.91 24.06
N LYS A 416 31.85 6.37 23.54
CA LYS A 416 32.47 5.14 24.06
C LYS A 416 33.02 5.33 25.47
N MET A 417 33.63 6.49 25.74
CA MET A 417 34.20 6.84 27.04
C MET A 417 33.13 6.87 28.14
N TYR A 418 31.92 7.37 27.80
CA TYR A 418 30.80 7.55 28.72
C TYR A 418 29.57 6.74 28.31
N LEU A 419 29.75 5.43 28.05
CA LEU A 419 28.64 4.52 27.76
C LEU A 419 27.56 4.63 28.85
N PRO A 420 26.26 4.62 28.48
CA PRO A 420 25.19 4.56 29.48
C PRO A 420 25.39 3.28 30.29
N GLN A 421 25.49 3.38 31.61
CA GLN A 421 25.42 2.20 32.47
C GLN A 421 24.00 1.65 32.30
N ALA A 422 23.88 0.53 31.57
CA ALA A 422 22.62 -0.12 31.28
C ALA A 422 21.99 -0.72 32.55
#